data_AF-R8BBS3-F1
#
_entry.id   AF-R8BBS3-F1
#
_cell.length_a   1.000
_cell.length_b   1.000
_cell.length_c   1.000
_cell.angle_alpha   90.00
_cell.angle_beta   90.00
_cell.angle_gamma   90.00
#
_symmetry.space_group_name_H-M   'P 1'
#
loop_
_entity.id
_entity.type
_entity.pdbx_description
1 polymer ?
#
loop_
_entity_poly.entity_id
_entity_poly.type
_entity_poly.pdbx_seq_one_letter_code
_entity_poly.pdbx_strand_id
1 'polypeptide(L)' 'MSTTEKLIKISFLIRKRDDITTEEFHRYWSEEHPKAWLSVAIVKAKIVKYSQFHFNNSLIDASMGLSMTPYDGAASL' A
#
# COMPACT_ATOMS: atom_id res chain seq x y z
N MET A 1 -7.57 -36.22 -0.58
CA MET A 1 -7.74 -35.22 -1.65
C MET A 1 -7.09 -33.94 -1.16
N SER A 2 -6.01 -33.48 -1.81
CA SER A 2 -5.39 -32.18 -1.49
C SER A 2 -6.22 -31.11 -2.17
N THR A 3 -6.99 -30.34 -1.42
CA THR A 3 -7.57 -29.09 -1.91
C THR A 3 -6.43 -28.10 -2.08
N THR A 4 -6.10 -27.75 -3.32
CA THR A 4 -5.21 -26.61 -3.60
C THR A 4 -5.85 -25.37 -2.98
N GLU A 5 -5.28 -24.85 -1.90
CA GLU A 5 -5.75 -23.60 -1.31
C GLU A 5 -5.56 -22.48 -2.33
N LYS A 6 -6.67 -21.85 -2.73
CA LYS A 6 -6.62 -20.70 -3.63
C LYS A 6 -6.21 -19.47 -2.83
N LEU A 7 -5.07 -18.89 -3.18
CA LEU A 7 -4.64 -17.60 -2.65
C LEU A 7 -5.47 -16.48 -3.28
N ILE A 8 -5.89 -15.53 -2.45
CA ILE A 8 -6.58 -14.32 -2.87
C ILE A 8 -5.61 -13.17 -2.71
N LYS A 9 -5.51 -12.32 -3.74
CA LYS A 9 -4.77 -11.06 -3.66
C LYS A 9 -5.75 -9.91 -3.46
N ILE A 10 -5.56 -9.11 -2.41
CA ILE A 10 -6.35 -7.91 -2.16
C ILE A 10 -5.44 -6.70 -2.31
N SER A 11 -5.86 -5.69 -3.06
CA SER A 11 -5.13 -4.43 -3.22
C SER A 11 -5.92 -3.27 -2.65
N PHE A 12 -5.24 -2.41 -1.92
CA PHE A 12 -5.77 -1.17 -1.34
C PHE A 12 -5.07 0.02 -1.98
N LEU A 13 -5.85 1.05 -2.30
CA LEU A 13 -5.35 2.35 -2.72
C LEU A 13 -5.47 3.30 -1.53
N ILE A 14 -4.38 3.99 -1.22
CA ILE A 14 -4.24 4.79 -0.01
C ILE A 14 -4.12 6.24 -0.40
N ARG A 15 -4.96 7.08 0.19
CA ARG A 15 -4.83 8.53 0.15
C ARG A 15 -4.32 9.00 1.52
N LYS A 16 -3.29 9.85 1.52
CA LYS A 16 -2.78 10.47 2.73
C LYS A 16 -3.82 11.46 3.28
N ARG A 17 -3.75 11.74 4.58
CA ARG A 17 -4.61 12.79 5.15
C ARG A 17 -4.23 14.15 4.58
N ASP A 18 -5.21 15.05 4.49
CA ASP A 18 -4.98 16.39 3.94
C ASP A 18 -4.10 17.26 4.85
N ASP A 19 -3.94 16.89 6.13
CA ASP A 19 -3.18 17.63 7.14
C ASP A 19 -1.73 17.16 7.34
N ILE A 20 -1.25 16.23 6.51
CA ILE A 20 0.14 15.74 6.55
C ILE A 20 0.85 15.97 5.22
N THR A 21 2.16 16.19 5.29
CA THR A 21 3.00 16.32 4.10
C THR A 21 3.21 14.97 3.40
N THR A 22 3.66 15.01 2.15
CA THR A 22 4.01 13.80 1.40
C THR A 22 5.20 13.09 2.05
N GLU A 23 6.16 13.84 2.58
CA GLU A 23 7.36 13.32 3.25
C GLU A 23 6.98 12.62 4.57
N GLU A 24 6.08 13.23 5.35
CA GLU A 24 5.54 12.61 6.56
C GLU A 24 4.77 11.34 6.26
N PHE A 25 3.93 11.36 5.22
CA PHE A 25 3.24 10.17 4.75
C PHE A 25 4.23 9.08 4.33
N HIS A 26 5.25 9.42 3.54
CA HIS A 26 6.26 8.47 3.07
C HIS A 26 6.99 7.81 4.24
N ARG A 27 7.49 8.61 5.19
CA ARG A 27 8.20 8.09 6.37
C ARG A 27 7.30 7.19 7.22
N TYR A 28 6.10 7.65 7.57
CA TYR A 28 5.20 6.86 8.40
C TYR A 28 4.77 5.57 7.69
N TRP A 29 4.42 5.66 6.41
CA TRP A 29 3.98 4.52 5.62
C TRP A 29 5.10 3.49 5.47
N SER A 30 6.36 3.89 5.25
CA SER A 30 7.49 2.97 5.10
C SER A 30 8.00 2.37 6.41
N GLU A 31 7.97 3.12 7.51
CA GLU A 31 8.65 2.73 8.76
C GLU A 31 7.69 2.28 9.86
N GLU A 32 6.59 3.00 10.08
CA GLU A 32 5.74 2.82 11.26
C GLU A 32 4.51 1.96 10.96
N HIS A 33 3.84 2.21 9.83
CA HIS A 33 2.66 1.42 9.44
C HIS A 33 2.92 -0.09 9.36
N PRO A 34 4.04 -0.59 8.77
CA PRO A 34 4.28 -2.02 8.68
C PRO A 34 4.43 -2.65 10.06
N LYS A 35 5.04 -1.95 11.03
CA LYS A 35 5.18 -2.44 12.40
C LYS A 35 3.81 -2.66 13.03
N ALA A 36 2.92 -1.68 12.89
CA ALA A 36 1.55 -1.77 13.40
C ALA A 36 0.75 -2.89 12.70
N TRP A 37 0.76 -2.93 11.36
CA TRP A 37 0.05 -3.94 10.57
C TRP A 37 0.51 -5.35 10.89
N LEU A 38 1.83 -5.57 10.87
CA LEU A 38 2.41 -6.88 11.13
C LEU A 38 2.32 -7.29 12.60
N SER A 39 1.96 -6.40 13.53
CA SER A 39 1.75 -6.78 14.94
C SER A 39 0.44 -7.56 15.16
N VAL A 40 -0.53 -7.43 14.25
CA VAL A 40 -1.87 -8.00 14.39
C VAL A 40 -1.85 -9.52 14.20
N ALA A 41 -2.40 -10.26 15.16
CA ALA A 41 -2.33 -11.73 15.18
C ALA A 41 -2.93 -12.39 13.93
N ILE A 42 -4.11 -11.92 13.46
CA ILE A 42 -4.74 -12.50 12.26
C ILE A 42 -3.94 -12.22 10.99
N VAL A 43 -3.25 -11.07 10.93
CA VAL A 43 -2.38 -10.73 9.79
C VAL A 43 -1.24 -11.73 9.70
N LYS A 44 -0.53 -11.99 10.80
CA LYS A 44 0.54 -13.00 10.85
C LYS A 44 0.04 -14.40 10.51
N ALA A 45 -1.18 -14.74 10.88
CA ALA A 45 -1.73 -16.09 10.72
C ALA A 45 -2.29 -16.36 9.32
N LYS A 46 -2.72 -15.34 8.57
CA LYS A 46 -3.49 -15.52 7.32
C LYS A 46 -2.87 -14.85 6.10
N ILE A 47 -2.02 -13.85 6.27
CA ILE A 47 -1.41 -13.15 5.14
C ILE A 47 -0.16 -13.88 4.69
N VAL A 48 -0.15 -14.28 3.41
CA VAL A 48 0.98 -14.99 2.80
C VAL A 48 2.06 -14.03 2.31
N LYS A 49 1.66 -12.85 1.82
CA LYS A 49 2.56 -11.82 1.35
C LYS A 49 1.97 -10.46 1.69
N TYR A 50 2.80 -9.52 2.11
CA TYR A 50 2.41 -8.11 2.25
C TYR A 50 3.41 -7.26 1.46
N SER A 51 2.92 -6.34 0.65
CA SER A 51 3.73 -5.37 -0.08
C SER A 51 3.05 -4.02 -0.08
N GLN A 52 3.84 -2.96 0.04
CA GLN A 52 3.34 -1.59 0.03
C GLN A 52 4.17 -0.72 -0.91
N PHE A 53 3.52 0.31 -1.45
CA PHE A 53 4.07 1.16 -2.50
C PHE A 53 3.76 2.62 -2.17
N HIS A 54 4.64 3.51 -2.63
CA HIS A 54 4.42 4.95 -2.66
C HIS A 54 4.20 5.37 -4.10
N PHE A 55 3.27 6.30 -4.32
CA PHE A 55 3.11 6.93 -5.62
C PHE A 55 3.89 8.24 -5.63
N ASN A 56 4.93 8.28 -6.45
CA ASN A 56 5.62 9.51 -6.71
C ASN A 56 4.98 10.22 -7.90
N ASN A 57 4.00 11.04 -7.56
CA ASN A 57 3.20 11.81 -8.48
C ASN A 57 4.01 12.85 -9.29
N SER A 58 5.22 13.22 -8.86
CA SER A 58 6.14 14.09 -9.62
C SER A 58 6.76 13.42 -10.86
N LEU A 59 6.67 12.10 -10.98
CA LEU A 59 7.22 11.34 -12.10
C LEU A 59 6.20 11.08 -13.22
N ILE A 60 4.93 11.45 -13.01
CA ILE A 60 3.89 11.31 -14.03
C ILE A 60 4.03 12.48 -14.99
N ASP A 61 4.60 12.21 -16.16
CA ASP A 61 4.66 13.17 -17.24
C ASP A 61 3.26 13.41 -17.81
N ALA A 62 2.74 14.62 -17.57
CA ALA A 62 1.44 15.05 -18.10
C ALA A 62 1.38 14.98 -19.65
N SER A 63 2.54 14.95 -20.34
CA SER A 63 2.62 14.79 -21.79
C SER A 63 2.12 13.42 -22.29
N MET A 64 2.08 12.41 -21.41
CA MET A 64 1.58 11.07 -21.73
C MET A 64 0.05 10.96 -21.72
N GLY A 65 -0.67 12.05 -21.43
CA GLY A 65 -2.13 12.04 -21.31
C GLY A 65 -2.64 11.24 -20.10
N LEU A 66 -1.74 10.85 -19.18
CA LEU A 66 -2.07 10.14 -17.96
C LEU A 66 -2.36 11.16 -16.85
N SER A 67 -3.53 11.06 -16.25
CA SER A 67 -3.88 11.88 -15.09
C SER A 67 -3.18 11.37 -13.84
N MET A 68 -2.72 12.28 -12.99
CA MET A 68 -2.20 11.93 -11.67
C MET A 68 -3.25 11.14 -10.89
N THR A 69 -2.82 10.07 -10.23
CA THR A 69 -3.75 9.29 -9.40
C THR A 69 -4.12 10.11 -8.15
N PRO A 70 -5.36 10.04 -7.66
CA PRO A 70 -5.77 10.72 -6.43
C PRO A 70 -5.29 10.00 -5.15
N TYR A 71 -4.36 9.07 -5.29
CA TYR A 71 -3.81 8.24 -4.23
C TYR A 71 -2.31 8.51 -4.09
N ASP A 72 -1.81 8.31 -2.89
CA ASP A 72 -0.43 8.57 -2.49
C ASP A 72 0.35 7.26 -2.26
N GLY A 73 -0.34 6.13 -2.17
CA GLY A 73 0.28 4.81 -2.07
C GLY A 73 -0.69 3.67 -2.29
N ALA A 74 -0.18 2.45 -2.15
CA ALA A 74 -0.96 1.23 -2.23
C ALA A 74 -0.43 0.15 -1.29
N ALA A 75 -1.28 -0.81 -0.94
CA ALA A 75 -0.88 -2.05 -0.29
C ALA A 75 -1.48 -3.24 -1.04
N SER A 76 -0.78 -4.37 -1.03
CA SER A 76 -1.33 -5.65 -1.48
C SER A 76 -1.02 -6.73 -0.46
N LEU A 77 -1.99 -7.61 -0.24
CA LEU A 77 -1.88 -8.81 0.57
C LEU A 77 -2.35 -10.06 -0.16
#